data_AF-A0A127MH88-F1
#
_entry.id   AF-A0A127MH88-F1
#
_cell.length_a   1.000
_cell.length_b   1.000
_cell.length_c   1.000
_cell.angle_alpha   90.00
_cell.angle_beta   90.00
_cell.angle_gamma   90.00
#
_symmetry.space_group_name_H-M   'P 1'
#
loop_
_entity.id
_entity.type
_entity.pdbx_description
1 polymer ?
#
loop_
_entity_poly.entity_id
_entity_poly.type
_entity_poly.pdbx_seq_one_letter_code
_entity_poly.pdbx_strand_id
1 'polypeptide(L)'
;MKTPFDTILRLRQQELDNLRRDLVQSVQEQKDIVRAITQLSITMLREIEDHSQSSQGFSCDRYLAACRSERTDLQDRLVSVESGLVDLRDQSRALLALVHALENAAERFRHEHQRAASRREQDASDEWALTHHMRASRIGAAS
;
A
#
# COMPACT_ATOMS: atom_id res chain seq x y z
N MET A 1 25.78 -2.41 -3.24
CA MET A 1 26.01 -3.12 -1.95
C MET A 1 24.69 -3.68 -1.49
N LYS A 2 24.62 -4.98 -1.20
CA LYS A 2 23.40 -5.62 -0.69
C LYS A 2 23.22 -5.23 0.78
N THR A 3 22.05 -4.77 1.19
CA THR A 3 21.77 -4.43 2.59
C THR A 3 21.02 -5.59 3.27
N PRO A 4 21.16 -5.76 4.60
CA PRO A 4 20.37 -6.77 5.31
C PRO A 4 18.85 -6.50 5.26
N PHE A 5 18.45 -5.30 4.84
CA PHE A 5 17.05 -4.89 4.73
C PHE A 5 16.42 -5.26 3.38
N ASP A 6 17.21 -5.59 2.36
CA ASP A 6 16.72 -5.77 0.98
C ASP A 6 15.63 -6.84 0.85
N THR A 7 15.78 -7.97 1.57
CA THR A 7 14.78 -9.05 1.54
C THR A 7 13.46 -8.63 2.18
N ILE A 8 13.53 -7.92 3.31
CA ILE A 8 12.34 -7.45 4.01
C ILE A 8 11.65 -6.35 3.19
N LEU A 9 12.42 -5.41 2.62
CA LEU A 9 11.89 -4.37 1.74
C LEU A 9 11.14 -4.96 0.55
N ARG A 10 11.70 -5.98 -0.10
CA ARG A 10 11.03 -6.65 -1.23
C ARG A 10 9.72 -7.31 -0.81
N LEU A 11 9.70 -7.98 0.35
CA LEU A 11 8.49 -8.59 0.89
C LEU A 11 7.42 -7.52 1.16
N ARG A 12 7.78 -6.43 1.83
CA ARG A 12 6.84 -5.35 2.17
C ARG A 12 6.35 -4.60 0.94
N GLN A 13 7.17 -4.44 -0.09
CA GLN A 13 6.74 -3.90 -1.38
C GLN A 13 5.71 -4.80 -2.06
N GLN A 14 5.91 -6.12 -2.04
CA GLN A 14 4.94 -7.07 -2.57
C GLN A 14 3.62 -7.04 -1.80
N GLU A 15 3.66 -6.96 -0.48
CA GLU A 15 2.47 -6.78 0.37
C GLU A 15 1.73 -5.48 0.02
N LEU A 16 2.46 -4.39 -0.22
CA LEU A 16 1.89 -3.10 -0.60
C LEU A 16 1.22 -3.17 -1.97
N ASP A 17 1.81 -3.88 -2.92
CA ASP A 17 1.21 -4.11 -4.24
C ASP A 17 -0.02 -5.04 -4.19
N ASN A 18 -0.07 -5.98 -3.26
CA ASN A 18 -1.28 -6.76 -2.99
C ASN A 18 -2.39 -5.84 -2.43
N LEU A 19 -2.09 -5.07 -1.38
CA LEU A 19 -3.06 -4.13 -0.78
C LEU A 19 -3.59 -3.09 -1.77
N ARG A 20 -2.74 -2.60 -2.69
CA ARG A 20 -3.18 -1.72 -3.77
C ARG A 20 -4.20 -2.37 -4.68
N ARG A 21 -4.00 -3.64 -5.04
CA ARG A 21 -4.96 -4.41 -5.85
C ARG A 21 -6.28 -4.60 -5.11
N ASP A 22 -6.22 -4.96 -3.84
CA ASP A 22 -7.41 -5.18 -3.00
C ASP A 22 -8.21 -3.87 -2.83
N LEU A 23 -7.53 -2.73 -2.65
CA LEU A 23 -8.15 -1.41 -2.62
C LEU A 23 -8.85 -1.07 -3.94
N VAL A 24 -8.20 -1.30 -5.08
CA VAL A 24 -8.80 -1.05 -6.40
C VAL A 24 -10.04 -1.91 -6.61
N GLN A 25 -9.96 -3.19 -6.25
CA GLN A 25 -11.09 -4.11 -6.33
C GLN A 25 -12.25 -3.67 -5.44
N SER A 26 -11.98 -3.31 -4.18
CA SER A 26 -13.01 -2.89 -3.22
C SER A 26 -13.67 -1.57 -3.63
N VAL A 27 -12.90 -0.62 -4.18
CA VAL A 27 -13.46 0.62 -4.76
C VAL A 27 -14.33 0.33 -5.98
N GLN A 28 -13.93 -0.63 -6.81
CA GLN A 28 -14.72 -1.03 -7.97
C GLN A 28 -16.03 -1.69 -7.54
N GLU A 29 -15.99 -2.59 -6.55
CA GLU A 29 -17.18 -3.19 -5.96
C GLU A 29 -18.13 -2.13 -5.38
N GLN A 30 -17.61 -1.15 -4.63
CA GLN A 30 -18.41 -0.04 -4.10
C GLN A 30 -19.15 0.69 -5.23
N LYS A 31 -18.46 1.01 -6.34
CA LYS A 31 -19.06 1.69 -7.49
C LYS A 31 -20.15 0.84 -8.15
N ASP A 32 -19.93 -0.46 -8.27
CA ASP A 32 -20.90 -1.35 -8.90
C ASP A 32 -22.15 -1.53 -8.04
N ILE A 33 -22.01 -1.59 -6.70
CA ILE A 33 -23.15 -1.58 -5.78
C ILE A 33 -23.94 -0.27 -5.89
N VAL A 34 -23.27 0.88 -5.89
CA VAL A 34 -23.93 2.19 -6.04
C VAL A 34 -24.68 2.29 -7.38
N ARG A 35 -24.08 1.78 -8.46
CA ARG A 35 -24.74 1.70 -9.77
C ARG A 35 -25.97 0.80 -9.72
N ALA A 36 -25.87 -0.37 -9.07
CA ALA A 36 -26.98 -1.30 -8.92
C ALA A 36 -28.15 -0.66 -8.14
N ILE A 37 -27.88 -0.02 -7.01
CA ILE A 37 -28.90 0.71 -6.22
C ILE A 37 -29.57 1.81 -7.06
N THR A 38 -28.78 2.55 -7.84
CA THR A 38 -29.29 3.62 -8.71
C THR A 38 -30.19 3.05 -9.81
N GLN A 39 -29.75 1.97 -10.47
CA GLN A 39 -30.52 1.32 -11.53
C GLN A 39 -31.81 0.69 -11.00
N LEU A 40 -31.75 0.06 -9.84
CA LEU A 40 -32.92 -0.49 -9.15
C LEU A 40 -33.92 0.62 -8.79
N SER A 41 -33.44 1.77 -8.32
CA SER A 41 -34.31 2.91 -8.03
C SER A 41 -34.98 3.48 -9.29
N ILE A 42 -34.26 3.56 -10.41
CA ILE A 42 -34.82 4.02 -11.70
C ILE A 42 -35.88 3.05 -12.21
N THR A 43 -35.60 1.74 -12.15
CA THR A 43 -36.55 0.70 -12.60
C THR A 43 -37.81 0.69 -11.75
N MET A 44 -37.67 0.76 -10.42
CA MET A 44 -38.83 0.90 -9.51
C MET A 44 -39.70 2.11 -9.84
N LEU A 45 -39.12 3.27 -10.11
CA LEU A 45 -39.89 4.47 -10.44
C LEU A 45 -40.66 4.33 -11.74
N ARG A 46 -40.05 3.72 -12.77
CA ARG A 46 -40.73 3.44 -14.05
C ARG A 46 -41.89 2.47 -13.87
N GLU A 47 -41.69 1.40 -13.12
CA GLU A 47 -42.75 0.42 -12.85
C GLU A 47 -43.90 1.05 -12.07
N ILE A 48 -43.63 1.94 -11.10
CA ILE A 48 -44.68 2.70 -10.41
C ILE A 48 -45.46 3.58 -11.39
N GLU A 49 -44.78 4.27 -12.30
CA GLU A 49 -45.40 5.14 -13.31
C GLU A 49 -46.30 4.35 -14.27
N ASP A 50 -45.81 3.23 -14.81
CA ASP A 50 -46.55 2.37 -15.75
C ASP A 50 -47.78 1.72 -15.08
N HIS A 51 -47.66 1.31 -13.81
CA HIS A 51 -48.78 0.73 -13.06
C HIS A 51 -49.79 1.78 -12.59
N SER A 52 -49.38 3.04 -12.40
CA SER A 52 -50.33 4.13 -12.09
C SER A 52 -51.33 4.39 -13.22
N GLN A 53 -50.97 4.02 -14.45
CA GLN A 53 -51.78 4.20 -15.65
C GLN A 53 -52.63 2.96 -16.00
N SER A 54 -52.44 1.82 -15.30
CA SER A 54 -53.12 0.54 -15.60
C SER A 54 -53.86 -0.04 -14.38
N SER A 55 -55.02 -0.68 -14.58
CA SER A 55 -55.84 -1.23 -13.46
C SER A 55 -55.30 -2.54 -12.84
N GLN A 56 -54.02 -2.90 -13.05
CA GLN A 56 -53.41 -4.15 -12.57
C GLN A 56 -52.55 -3.93 -11.30
N GLY A 57 -53.16 -3.43 -10.21
CA GLY A 57 -52.42 -3.04 -8.99
C GLY A 57 -51.75 -4.19 -8.21
N PHE A 58 -52.30 -5.42 -8.22
CA PHE A 58 -51.85 -6.50 -7.33
C PHE A 58 -50.45 -7.09 -7.64
N SER A 59 -49.99 -7.02 -8.88
CA SER A 59 -48.66 -7.52 -9.27
C SER A 59 -47.53 -6.55 -8.87
N CYS A 60 -47.84 -5.25 -8.83
CA CYS A 60 -46.89 -4.19 -8.53
C CYS A 60 -46.38 -4.24 -7.09
N ASP A 61 -47.27 -4.49 -6.12
CA ASP A 61 -46.91 -4.46 -4.69
C ASP A 61 -45.87 -5.52 -4.30
N ARG A 62 -45.98 -6.73 -4.86
CA ARG A 62 -45.02 -7.82 -4.62
C ARG A 62 -43.66 -7.52 -5.25
N TYR A 63 -43.65 -7.01 -6.47
CA TYR A 63 -42.42 -6.57 -7.13
C TYR A 63 -41.72 -5.46 -6.33
N LEU A 64 -42.46 -4.43 -5.93
CA LEU A 64 -41.91 -3.33 -5.12
C LEU A 64 -41.39 -3.79 -3.76
N ALA A 65 -42.04 -4.78 -3.13
CA ALA A 65 -41.53 -5.38 -1.91
C ALA A 65 -40.20 -6.10 -2.13
N ALA A 66 -40.07 -6.87 -3.22
CA ALA A 66 -38.82 -7.53 -3.59
C ALA A 66 -37.69 -6.51 -3.87
N CYS A 67 -37.97 -5.46 -4.65
CA CYS A 67 -36.98 -4.41 -4.92
C CYS A 67 -36.56 -3.64 -3.67
N ARG A 68 -37.47 -3.41 -2.71
CA ARG A 68 -37.10 -2.82 -1.41
C ARG A 68 -36.15 -3.72 -0.63
N SER A 69 -36.42 -5.03 -0.59
CA SER A 69 -35.53 -6.01 0.05
C SER A 69 -34.15 -6.01 -0.61
N GLU A 70 -34.11 -6.12 -1.93
CA GLU A 70 -32.85 -6.13 -2.69
C GLU A 70 -32.06 -4.83 -2.48
N ARG A 71 -32.75 -3.69 -2.42
CA ARG A 71 -32.11 -2.42 -2.10
C ARG A 71 -31.50 -2.43 -0.69
N THR A 72 -32.20 -2.96 0.30
CA THR A 72 -31.66 -3.09 1.67
C THR A 72 -30.42 -3.99 1.68
N ASP A 73 -30.46 -5.14 1.00
CA ASP A 73 -29.31 -6.05 0.91
C ASP A 73 -28.09 -5.37 0.25
N LEU A 74 -28.32 -4.60 -0.82
CA LEU A 74 -27.27 -3.82 -1.48
C LEU A 74 -26.72 -2.71 -0.59
N GLN A 75 -27.57 -2.06 0.21
CA GLN A 75 -27.14 -1.03 1.18
C GLN A 75 -26.30 -1.63 2.30
N ASP A 76 -26.69 -2.78 2.85
CA ASP A 76 -25.93 -3.47 3.89
C ASP A 76 -24.57 -3.92 3.37
N ARG A 77 -24.53 -4.44 2.13
CA ARG A 77 -23.27 -4.79 1.46
C ARG A 77 -22.40 -3.56 1.20
N LEU A 78 -22.99 -2.43 0.82
CA LEU A 78 -22.25 -1.17 0.65
C LEU A 78 -21.56 -0.75 1.94
N VAL A 79 -22.29 -0.78 3.07
CA VAL A 79 -21.73 -0.46 4.39
C VAL A 79 -20.56 -1.37 4.74
N SER A 80 -20.69 -2.68 4.48
CA SER A 80 -19.60 -3.64 4.73
C SER A 80 -18.37 -3.40 3.84
N VAL A 81 -18.56 -3.03 2.58
CA VAL A 81 -17.45 -2.69 1.67
C VAL A 81 -16.79 -1.38 2.10
N GLU A 82 -17.57 -0.40 2.55
CA GLU A 82 -17.06 0.87 3.05
C GLU A 82 -16.23 0.72 4.32
N SER A 83 -16.67 -0.12 5.28
CA SER A 83 -15.86 -0.43 6.46
C SER A 83 -14.56 -1.15 6.08
N GLY A 84 -14.63 -2.13 5.17
CA GLY A 84 -13.44 -2.82 4.66
C GLY A 84 -12.46 -1.87 3.95
N LEU A 85 -12.96 -0.87 3.23
CA LEU A 85 -12.12 0.16 2.60
C LEU A 85 -11.40 1.05 3.61
N VAL A 86 -12.01 1.35 4.75
CA VAL A 86 -11.35 2.08 5.85
C VAL A 86 -10.19 1.24 6.39
N ASP A 87 -10.44 -0.03 6.70
CA ASP A 87 -9.42 -0.93 7.22
C ASP A 87 -8.25 -1.11 6.24
N LEU A 88 -8.53 -1.33 4.95
CA LEU A 88 -7.50 -1.45 3.91
C LEU A 88 -6.68 -0.17 3.76
N ARG A 89 -7.30 1.01 3.89
CA ARG A 89 -6.58 2.30 3.83
C ARG A 89 -5.65 2.46 5.04
N ASP A 90 -6.09 2.07 6.22
CA ASP A 90 -5.28 2.18 7.43
C ASP A 90 -4.12 1.16 7.43
N GLN A 91 -4.38 -0.07 6.97
CA GLN A 91 -3.32 -1.06 6.72
C GLN A 91 -2.30 -0.55 5.69
N SER A 92 -2.76 0.05 4.60
CA SER A 92 -1.90 0.63 3.56
C SER A 92 -1.03 1.75 4.12
N ARG A 93 -1.60 2.67 4.91
CA ARG A 93 -0.85 3.75 5.58
C ARG A 93 0.22 3.20 6.53
N ALA A 94 -0.13 2.22 7.36
CA ALA A 94 0.79 1.61 8.30
C ALA A 94 1.95 0.91 7.57
N LEU A 95 1.64 0.15 6.51
CA LEU A 95 2.67 -0.53 5.72
C LEU A 95 3.58 0.45 4.99
N LEU A 96 3.03 1.52 4.43
CA LEU A 96 3.79 2.55 3.73
C LEU A 96 4.76 3.27 4.67
N ALA A 97 4.32 3.58 5.89
CA ALA A 97 5.20 4.12 6.95
C ALA A 97 6.33 3.15 7.31
N LEU A 98 6.03 1.85 7.41
CA LEU A 98 7.02 0.82 7.69
C LEU A 98 8.04 0.66 6.55
N VAL A 99 7.59 0.68 5.30
CA VAL A 99 8.48 0.64 4.13
C VAL A 99 9.44 1.82 4.14
N HIS A 100 8.95 3.05 4.36
CA HIS A 100 9.81 4.22 4.46
C HIS A 100 10.80 4.16 5.63
N ALA A 101 10.39 3.61 6.78
CA ALA A 101 11.30 3.40 7.89
C ALA A 101 12.43 2.42 7.53
N LEU A 102 12.12 1.34 6.81
CA LEU A 102 13.11 0.37 6.32
C LEU A 102 14.02 0.95 5.25
N GLU A 103 13.50 1.75 4.32
CA GLU A 103 14.30 2.44 3.30
C GLU A 103 15.32 3.38 3.95
N ASN A 104 14.88 4.14 4.95
CA ASN A 104 15.76 5.02 5.72
C ASN A 104 16.82 4.24 6.51
N ALA A 105 16.45 3.10 7.11
CA ALA A 105 17.40 2.24 7.81
C ALA A 105 18.44 1.64 6.85
N ALA A 106 18.00 1.20 5.67
CA ALA A 106 18.88 0.71 4.62
C ALA A 106 19.85 1.79 4.15
N GLU A 107 19.39 3.02 3.95
CA GLU A 107 20.26 4.14 3.54
C GLU A 107 21.30 4.48 4.61
N ARG A 108 20.90 4.56 5.87
CA ARG A 108 21.83 4.77 6.99
C ARG A 108 22.90 3.69 7.04
N PHE A 109 22.50 2.43 6.88
CA PHE A 109 23.43 1.30 6.82
C PHE A 109 24.42 1.44 5.66
N ARG A 110 23.96 1.86 4.47
CA ARG A 110 24.84 2.11 3.32
C ARG A 110 25.88 3.19 3.62
N HIS A 111 25.44 4.32 4.18
CA HIS A 111 26.35 5.40 4.55
C HIS A 111 27.34 5.02 5.65
N GLU A 112 26.92 4.28 6.67
CA GLU A 112 27.81 3.79 7.72
C GLU A 112 28.85 2.81 7.18
N HIS A 113 28.44 1.87 6.34
CA HIS A 113 29.37 0.93 5.73
C HIS A 113 30.36 1.63 4.80
N GLN A 114 29.91 2.60 4.01
CA GLN A 114 30.80 3.39 3.15
C GLN A 114 31.81 4.19 3.98
N ARG A 115 31.36 4.86 5.05
CA ARG A 115 32.25 5.58 5.97
C ARG A 115 33.26 4.65 6.64
N ALA A 116 32.85 3.46 7.07
CA ALA A 116 33.74 2.48 7.67
C ALA A 116 34.78 1.96 6.66
N ALA A 117 34.39 1.74 5.40
CA ALA A 117 35.31 1.35 4.34
C ALA A 117 36.35 2.45 4.07
N SER A 118 35.92 3.70 3.91
CA SER A 118 36.83 4.84 3.70
C SER A 118 37.80 5.05 4.87
N ARG A 119 37.34 4.87 6.11
CA ARG A 119 38.24 4.95 7.28
C ARG A 119 39.31 3.88 7.25
N ARG A 120 38.95 2.62 6.94
CA ARG A 120 39.93 1.53 6.83
C ARG A 120 40.96 1.77 5.73
N GLU A 121 40.54 2.35 4.60
CA GLU A 121 41.46 2.72 3.51
C GLU A 121 42.44 3.83 3.92
N GLN A 122 41.95 4.82 4.67
CA GLN A 122 42.79 5.89 5.24
C GLN A 122 43.78 5.34 6.28
N ASP A 123 43.30 4.55 7.24
CA ASP A 123 44.14 3.94 8.28
C ASP A 123 45.27 3.10 7.66
N ALA A 124 44.97 2.31 6.62
CA ALA A 124 45.97 1.52 5.90
C ALA A 124 47.00 2.38 5.15
N SER A 125 46.55 3.51 4.57
CA SER A 125 47.44 4.45 3.86
C SER A 125 48.37 5.18 4.83
N ASP A 126 47.84 5.60 5.98
CA ASP A 126 48.59 6.27 7.04
C ASP A 126 49.62 5.32 7.67
N GLU A 127 49.24 4.08 7.95
CA GLU A 127 50.17 3.05 8.44
C GLU A 127 51.31 2.77 7.47
N TRP A 128 51.00 2.71 6.17
CA TRP A 128 52.00 2.54 5.12
C TRP A 128 52.96 3.73 5.06
N ALA A 129 52.44 4.96 5.05
CA ALA A 129 53.24 6.18 5.04
C ALA A 129 54.13 6.29 6.27
N LEU A 130 53.60 6.00 7.47
CA LEU A 130 54.33 6.00 8.72
C LEU A 130 55.49 4.97 8.69
N THR A 131 55.21 3.76 8.21
CA THR A 131 56.22 2.69 8.09
C THR A 131 57.36 3.10 7.15
N HIS A 132 57.03 3.71 6.01
CA HIS A 132 58.02 4.22 5.07
C HIS A 132 58.83 5.38 5.65
N HIS A 133 58.18 6.32 6.34
CA HIS A 133 58.87 7.42 7.00
C HIS A 133 59.84 6.91 8.08
N MET A 134 59.41 5.98 8.95
CA MET A 134 60.29 5.39 9.96
C MET A 134 61.51 4.69 9.36
N ARG A 135 61.33 3.98 8.24
CA ARG A 135 62.45 3.33 7.52
C ARG A 135 63.43 4.37 6.96
N ALA A 136 62.92 5.41 6.30
CA ALA A 136 63.74 6.48 5.73
C ALA A 136 64.53 7.24 6.83
N SER A 137 63.87 7.59 7.93
CA SER A 137 64.49 8.29 9.06
C SER A 137 65.57 7.46 9.76
N ARG A 138 65.42 6.12 9.83
CA ARG A 138 66.48 5.23 10.34
C ARG A 138 67.71 5.17 9.45
N ILE A 139 67.54 5.23 8.13
CA ILE A 139 68.66 5.24 7.16
C ILE A 139 69.39 6.59 7.21
N GLY A 140 68.66 7.70 7.31
CA GLY A 140 69.23 9.05 7.41
C GLY A 140 69.98 9.32 8.72
N ALA A 141 69.60 8.68 9.83
CA ALA A 141 70.28 8.83 11.12
C ALA A 141 71.55 7.96 11.27
N ALA A 142 71.81 7.05 10.32
CA ALA A 142 72.99 6.18 10.30
C ALA A 142 74.09 6.65 9.33
N SER A 143 73.88 7.80 8.67
CA SER A 143 74.86 8.51 7.81
C SER A 143 75.45 9.69 8.57
#